data_AF-A0A1E4ZWB6-F1
#
_entry.id   AF-A0A1E4ZWB6-F1
#
_cell.length_a   1.000
_cell.length_b   1.000
_cell.length_c   1.000
_cell.angle_alpha   90.00
_cell.angle_beta   90.00
_cell.angle_gamma   90.00
#
_symmetry.space_group_name_H-M   'P 1'
#
loop_
_entity.id
_entity.type
_entity.pdbx_description
1 polymer ?
#
loop_
_entity_poly.entity_id
_entity_poly.type
_entity_poly.pdbx_seq_one_letter_code
_entity_poly.pdbx_strand_id
1 'polypeptide(L)'
;MDKQQQTELEAAAFRRLVKHLQNRTDVQNIDLMNLSGFCRNCLSKWYAAEAGERGVELDLEHAREIIYGMPYADWKKEYQTEATQAQKDQYKENH
;
A
#
# COMPACT_ATOMS: atom_id res chain seq x y z
N MET A 1 -22.70 -8.16 -16.32
CA MET A 1 -22.22 -7.85 -14.96
C MET A 1 -23.02 -6.66 -14.49
N ASP A 2 -23.73 -6.79 -13.38
CA ASP A 2 -24.37 -5.65 -12.74
C ASP A 2 -23.37 -4.85 -11.89
N LYS A 3 -23.80 -3.68 -11.38
CA LYS A 3 -22.93 -2.80 -10.58
C LYS A 3 -22.45 -3.48 -9.28
N GLN A 4 -23.28 -4.27 -8.64
CA GLN A 4 -22.93 -4.95 -7.38
C GLN A 4 -21.83 -5.98 -7.64
N GLN A 5 -22.02 -6.80 -8.67
CA GLN A 5 -21.02 -7.77 -9.12
C GLN A 5 -19.70 -7.10 -9.50
N GLN A 6 -19.74 -5.95 -10.17
CA GLN A 6 -18.55 -5.19 -10.50
C GLN A 6 -17.78 -4.75 -9.25
N THR A 7 -18.46 -4.13 -8.29
CA THR A 7 -17.86 -3.69 -7.02
C THR A 7 -17.27 -4.86 -6.23
N GLU A 8 -17.95 -6.00 -6.19
CA GLU A 8 -17.45 -7.20 -5.50
C GLU A 8 -16.17 -7.74 -6.14
N LEU A 9 -16.10 -7.76 -7.48
CA LEU A 9 -14.92 -8.19 -8.22
C LEU A 9 -13.74 -7.24 -8.06
N GLU A 10 -13.97 -5.92 -8.14
CA GLU A 10 -12.95 -4.89 -7.91
C GLU A 10 -12.39 -4.99 -6.49
N ALA A 11 -13.25 -5.12 -5.48
CA ALA A 11 -12.85 -5.30 -4.10
C ALA A 11 -12.08 -6.62 -3.88
N ALA A 12 -12.49 -7.71 -4.54
CA ALA A 12 -11.79 -8.99 -4.48
C ALA A 12 -10.40 -8.93 -5.13
N ALA A 13 -10.26 -8.24 -6.26
CA ALA A 13 -8.98 -8.01 -6.92
C ALA A 13 -8.06 -7.16 -6.05
N PHE A 14 -8.57 -6.09 -5.43
CA PHE A 14 -7.80 -5.27 -4.49
C PHE A 14 -7.31 -6.08 -3.29
N ARG A 15 -8.18 -6.88 -2.64
CA ARG A 15 -7.78 -7.77 -1.56
C ARG A 15 -6.70 -8.77 -1.99
N ARG A 16 -6.76 -9.27 -3.22
CA ARG A 16 -5.74 -10.17 -3.78
C ARG A 16 -4.40 -9.45 -3.99
N LEU A 17 -4.40 -8.20 -4.47
CA LEU A 17 -3.20 -7.37 -4.58
C LEU A 17 -2.58 -7.11 -3.21
N VAL A 18 -3.38 -6.71 -2.23
CA VAL A 18 -2.91 -6.47 -0.85
C VAL A 18 -2.24 -7.73 -0.29
N LYS A 19 -2.90 -8.88 -0.39
CA LYS A 19 -2.32 -10.16 0.04
C LYS A 19 -1.04 -10.53 -0.70
N HIS A 20 -0.98 -10.26 -2.01
CA HIS A 20 0.24 -10.48 -2.78
C HIS A 20 1.41 -9.62 -2.27
N LEU A 21 1.16 -8.35 -1.99
CA LEU A 21 2.17 -7.42 -1.46
C LEU A 21 2.58 -7.71 -0.01
N GLN A 22 1.69 -8.28 0.80
CA GLN A 22 1.98 -8.78 2.15
C GLN A 22 2.92 -9.98 2.11
N ASN A 23 2.74 -10.90 1.15
CA ASN A 23 3.62 -12.06 0.98
C ASN A 23 4.99 -11.71 0.35
N ARG A 24 5.05 -10.63 -0.44
CA ARG A 24 6.28 -10.15 -1.10
C ARG A 24 7.02 -9.15 -0.23
N THR A 25 7.43 -9.57 0.96
CA THR A 25 8.18 -8.74 1.92
C THR A 25 9.55 -8.29 1.38
N ASP A 26 10.08 -9.01 0.41
CA ASP A 26 11.30 -8.66 -0.34
C ASP A 26 11.14 -7.39 -1.19
N VAL A 27 9.92 -7.05 -1.62
CA VAL A 27 9.66 -5.89 -2.47
C VAL A 27 9.55 -4.64 -1.61
N GLN A 28 10.58 -3.78 -1.62
CA GLN A 28 10.60 -2.55 -0.84
C GLN A 28 9.71 -1.46 -1.48
N ASN A 29 9.13 -0.60 -0.63
CA ASN A 29 8.29 0.49 -1.12
C ASN A 29 9.04 1.48 -2.01
N ILE A 30 10.35 1.70 -1.78
CA ILE A 30 11.14 2.61 -2.61
C ILE A 30 11.29 2.08 -4.05
N ASP A 31 11.44 0.76 -4.22
CA ASP A 31 11.50 0.15 -5.55
C ASP A 31 10.17 0.29 -6.29
N LEU A 32 9.05 0.07 -5.58
CA LEU A 32 7.71 0.29 -6.15
C LEU A 32 7.50 1.76 -6.55
N MET A 33 7.93 2.70 -5.71
CA MET A 33 7.84 4.13 -6.02
C MET A 33 8.70 4.49 -7.24
N ASN A 34 9.93 4.01 -7.31
CA ASN A 34 10.84 4.30 -8.42
C ASN A 34 10.34 3.72 -9.74
N LEU A 35 9.76 2.52 -9.72
CA LEU A 35 9.28 1.82 -10.91
C LEU A 35 7.90 2.29 -11.38
N SER A 36 6.98 2.50 -10.45
CA SER A 36 5.54 2.56 -10.75
C SER A 36 4.82 3.79 -10.17
N GLY A 37 5.52 4.64 -9.41
CA GLY A 37 4.94 5.85 -8.82
C GLY A 37 3.93 5.61 -7.68
N PHE A 38 3.75 4.36 -7.24
CA PHE A 38 2.97 4.06 -6.04
C PHE A 38 3.61 2.92 -5.23
N CYS A 39 3.22 2.81 -3.96
CA CYS A 39 3.64 1.71 -3.09
C CYS A 39 2.54 1.40 -2.06
N ARG A 40 2.81 0.52 -1.09
CA ARG A 40 1.85 0.16 -0.02
C ARG A 40 1.35 1.37 0.77
N ASN A 41 2.21 2.37 0.99
CA ASN A 41 1.82 3.61 1.66
C ASN A 41 0.83 4.44 0.83
N CYS A 42 0.92 4.41 -0.51
CA CYS A 42 -0.05 5.06 -1.38
C CYS A 42 -1.42 4.37 -1.28
N LEU A 43 -1.43 3.04 -1.30
CA LEU A 43 -2.66 2.26 -1.09
C LEU A 43 -3.33 2.59 0.25
N SER A 44 -2.53 2.74 1.32
CA SER A 44 -3.03 3.11 2.65
C SER A 44 -3.67 4.51 2.66
N LYS A 45 -3.02 5.48 1.98
CA LYS A 45 -3.55 6.84 1.85
C LYS A 45 -4.86 6.87 1.05
N TRP A 46 -4.94 6.14 -0.06
CA TRP A 46 -6.16 6.06 -0.87
C TRP A 46 -7.29 5.42 -0.08
N TYR A 47 -7.00 4.35 0.66
CA TYR A 47 -7.99 3.66 1.48
C TYR A 47 -8.58 4.58 2.58
N ALA A 48 -7.73 5.33 3.29
CA ALA A 48 -8.17 6.31 4.29
C ALA A 48 -8.95 7.47 3.66
N ALA A 49 -8.50 7.97 2.51
CA ALA A 49 -9.19 9.06 1.80
C ALA A 49 -10.60 8.65 1.36
N GLU A 50 -10.75 7.48 0.74
CA GLU A 50 -12.06 6.97 0.31
C GLU A 50 -13.01 6.69 1.50
N ALA A 51 -12.46 6.32 2.66
CA ALA A 51 -13.24 6.21 3.89
C ALA A 51 -13.75 7.60 4.35
N GLY A 52 -12.87 8.60 4.37
CA GLY A 52 -13.22 9.98 4.72
C GLY A 52 -14.29 10.59 3.81
N GLU A 53 -14.19 10.39 2.49
CA GLU A 53 -15.20 10.84 1.51
C GLU A 53 -16.58 10.19 1.74
N ARG A 54 -16.63 9.05 2.43
CA ARG A 54 -17.87 8.32 2.78
C ARG A 54 -18.31 8.56 4.23
N GLY A 55 -17.66 9.47 4.94
CA GLY A 55 -17.95 9.76 6.35
C GLY A 55 -17.60 8.61 7.30
N VAL A 56 -16.73 7.69 6.88
CA VAL A 56 -16.23 6.59 7.71
C VAL A 56 -14.93 7.04 8.37
N GLU A 57 -14.89 7.06 9.70
CA GLU A 57 -13.70 7.39 10.45
C GLU A 57 -12.67 6.25 10.34
N LEU A 58 -11.58 6.52 9.62
CA LEU A 58 -10.45 5.62 9.46
C LEU A 58 -9.17 6.43 9.30
N ASP A 59 -8.33 6.43 10.33
CA ASP A 59 -7.05 7.11 10.26
C ASP A 59 -6.04 6.35 9.38
N LEU A 60 -4.91 7.03 9.09
CA LEU A 60 -3.86 6.48 8.25
C LEU A 60 -3.12 5.29 8.89
N GLU A 61 -3.09 5.19 10.22
CA GLU A 61 -2.42 4.10 10.93
C GLU A 61 -3.21 2.80 10.80
N HIS A 62 -4.52 2.84 11.05
CA HIS A 62 -5.44 1.75 10.80
C HIS A 62 -5.47 1.36 9.32
N ALA A 63 -5.48 2.34 8.40
CA ALA A 63 -5.41 2.03 6.98
C ALA A 63 -4.11 1.32 6.59
N ARG A 64 -2.97 1.69 7.21
CA ARG A 64 -1.72 0.94 7.03
C ARG A 64 -1.85 -0.47 7.58
N GLU A 65 -2.40 -0.67 8.77
CA GLU A 65 -2.58 -2.01 9.33
C GLU A 65 -3.38 -2.92 8.39
N ILE A 66 -4.45 -2.41 7.77
CA ILE A 66 -5.23 -3.12 6.75
C ILE A 66 -4.35 -3.52 5.54
N ILE A 67 -3.54 -2.59 5.02
CA ILE A 67 -2.70 -2.84 3.84
C ILE A 67 -1.49 -3.73 4.15
N TYR A 68 -0.86 -3.57 5.31
CA TYR A 68 0.34 -4.32 5.71
C TYR A 68 0.02 -5.65 6.39
N GLY A 69 -1.21 -5.84 6.87
CA GLY A 69 -1.67 -7.05 7.56
C GLY A 69 -1.20 -7.16 9.01
N MET A 70 -0.52 -6.13 9.51
CA MET A 70 -0.01 -5.97 10.88
C MET A 70 0.31 -4.50 11.13
N PRO A 71 0.55 -4.08 12.39
CA PRO A 71 0.97 -2.71 12.68
C PRO A 71 2.20 -2.30 11.85
N TYR A 72 2.16 -1.10 11.27
CA TYR A 72 3.22 -0.66 10.36
C TYR A 72 4.59 -0.61 11.04
N ALA A 73 4.63 -0.28 12.35
CA ALA A 73 5.87 -0.29 13.13
C ALA A 73 6.51 -1.69 13.19
N ASP A 74 5.71 -2.74 13.34
CA ASP A 74 6.18 -4.12 13.36
C ASP A 74 6.66 -4.55 11.97
N TRP A 75 5.89 -4.22 10.92
CA TRP A 75 6.31 -4.48 9.54
C TRP A 75 7.64 -3.82 9.20
N LYS A 76 7.85 -2.57 9.63
CA LYS A 76 9.12 -1.86 9.47
C LYS A 76 10.27 -2.61 10.12
N LYS A 77 10.05 -3.08 11.35
CA LYS A 77 11.07 -3.76 12.13
C LYS A 77 11.44 -5.12 11.54
N GLU A 78 10.46 -5.85 11.03
CA GLU A 78 10.64 -7.22 10.52
C GLU A 78 11.11 -7.27 9.06
N TYR A 79 10.64 -6.36 8.20
CA TYR A 79 10.76 -6.51 6.75
C TYR A 79 11.32 -5.29 6.00
N GLN A 80 11.34 -4.10 6.60
CA GLN A 80 11.87 -2.92 5.90
C GLN A 80 13.39 -2.86 6.00
N THR A 81 14.06 -2.78 4.86
CA THR A 81 15.50 -2.58 4.78
C THR A 81 15.83 -1.11 4.51
N GLU A 82 17.03 -0.68 4.88
CA GLU A 82 17.50 0.64 4.49
C GLU A 82 17.65 0.72 2.97
N ALA A 83 17.16 1.81 2.37
CA ALA A 83 17.35 2.07 0.95
C ALA A 83 18.82 2.36 0.64
N THR A 84 19.32 1.72 -0.41
CA THR A 84 20.64 2.00 -0.99
C THR A 84 20.72 3.42 -1.54
N GLN A 85 21.93 3.93 -1.73
CA GLN A 85 22.14 5.25 -2.32
C GLN A 85 21.54 5.35 -3.73
N ALA A 86 21.72 4.31 -4.55
CA ALA A 86 21.15 4.26 -5.90
C ALA A 86 19.61 4.34 -5.90
N GLN A 87 18.93 3.63 -4.99
CA GLN A 87 17.47 3.72 -4.86
C GLN A 87 17.04 5.11 -4.41
N LYS A 88 17.78 5.74 -3.48
CA LYS A 88 17.51 7.10 -2.99
C LYS A 88 17.69 8.14 -4.09
N ASP A 89 18.72 7.99 -4.93
CA ASP A 89 19.00 8.93 -6.02
C ASP A 89 17.96 8.81 -7.13
N GLN A 90 17.64 7.59 -7.56
CA GLN A 90 16.56 7.35 -8.51
C GLN A 90 15.21 7.90 -8.01
N TYR A 91 14.93 7.78 -6.71
CA TYR A 91 13.70 8.35 -6.14
C TYR A 91 13.66 9.87 -6.31
N LYS A 92 14.76 10.58 -6.04
CA LYS A 92 14.84 12.04 -6.19
C LYS A 92 14.76 12.51 -7.64
N GLU A 93 15.20 11.69 -8.60
CA GLU A 93 15.09 12.01 -10.02
C GLU A 93 13.64 11.87 -10.51
N ASN A 94 12.90 10.92 -9.95
CA ASN A 94 11.55 10.57 -10.41
C ASN A 94 10.43 11.32 -9.66
N HIS A 95 10.67 11.82 -8.45
CA HIS A 95 9.67 12.41 -7.54
C HIS A 95 10.22 13.64 -6.80
#